data_AF-A0A0W4ZJ34-F1
#
_entry.id   AF-A0A0W4ZJ34-F1
#
_cell.length_a   1.000
_cell.length_b   1.000
_cell.length_c   1.000
_cell.angle_alpha   90.00
_cell.angle_beta   90.00
_cell.angle_gamma   90.00
#
_symmetry.space_group_name_H-M   'P 1'
#
loop_
_entity.id
_entity.type
_entity.pdbx_description
1 polymer ?
#
loop_
_entity_poly.entity_id
_entity_poly.type
_entity_poly.pdbx_seq_one_letter_code
_entity_poly.pdbx_strand_id
1 'polypeptide(L)'
;MSVQFGLNSSRNKDISNKNIRKNLNAFSSEENQENNEEFSENSTKMVNKELNLYYMNSSKKEKEEEEEIDSSIYAYDEIYDEMKEAQKKRRKETDEDKEQRKPKYMDKFFELASVRERDRLRAQEKMLQIERQAEGDMYKDKEKFVTEAYKKQQEELSRFEEEENRKEAFMRKKSKGIASFYLNMLKEEEEHHNEVIEAISKSNKVLKSDQVSKEKTLEEIAKELNEKGINVTINDDGEIVDKRQLLSAGLNVVKKSTKVSQEYLNTRKSAQNPKFISKAHEREKREKELLLIQEQIKQMEKEREEEERRKYEELVIKSQQKRSAEEINKIKERYLKRKAESLENL
;
A
#
# COMPACT_ATOMS: atom_id res chain seq x y z
N MET A 1 -23.46 -47.69 12.45
CA MET A 1 -24.19 -47.58 13.73
C MET A 1 -24.94 -46.27 13.72
N SER A 2 -26.26 -46.36 13.58
CA SER A 2 -27.22 -45.27 13.50
C SER A 2 -27.51 -44.69 14.87
N VAL A 3 -27.41 -43.37 15.04
CA VAL A 3 -27.86 -42.68 16.25
C VAL A 3 -29.06 -41.81 15.88
N GLN A 4 -30.23 -42.24 16.35
CA GLN A 4 -31.52 -41.60 16.21
C GLN A 4 -31.68 -40.60 17.37
N PHE A 5 -31.81 -39.31 17.10
CA PHE A 5 -32.23 -38.32 18.09
C PHE A 5 -33.65 -37.87 17.73
N GLY A 6 -34.64 -38.55 18.33
CA GLY A 6 -36.03 -38.10 18.31
C GLY A 6 -36.27 -37.12 19.46
N LEU A 7 -36.78 -35.93 19.16
CA LEU A 7 -37.37 -35.05 20.16
C LEU A 7 -38.77 -35.58 20.49
N ASN A 8 -38.98 -35.91 21.76
CA ASN A 8 -40.23 -36.39 22.33
C ASN A 8 -41.38 -35.39 22.07
N SER A 9 -42.39 -35.83 21.32
CA SER A 9 -43.71 -35.20 21.28
C SER A 9 -44.44 -35.49 22.60
N SER A 10 -44.35 -34.58 23.58
CA SER A 10 -45.24 -34.62 24.73
C SER A 10 -46.64 -34.16 24.29
N ARG A 11 -47.63 -34.95 24.71
CA ARG A 11 -49.05 -34.90 24.36
C ARG A 11 -49.66 -33.51 24.60
N ASN A 12 -50.52 -33.11 23.66
CA ASN A 12 -51.42 -31.97 23.77
C ASN A 12 -52.18 -32.02 25.10
N LYS A 13 -52.12 -30.92 25.85
CA LYS A 13 -53.03 -30.63 26.95
C LYS A 13 -53.81 -29.40 26.53
N ASP A 14 -55.07 -29.60 26.14
CA ASP A 14 -55.99 -28.54 25.81
C ASP A 14 -56.12 -27.60 27.03
N ILE A 15 -55.56 -26.40 26.92
CA ILE A 15 -55.81 -25.32 27.87
C ILE A 15 -56.95 -24.50 27.28
N SER A 16 -58.15 -24.87 27.72
CA SER A 16 -59.38 -24.14 27.50
C SER A 16 -59.23 -22.65 27.85
N ASN A 17 -59.90 -21.83 27.05
CA ASN A 17 -60.07 -20.39 27.17
C ASN A 17 -60.07 -19.89 28.63
N LYS A 18 -58.96 -19.31 29.08
CA LYS A 18 -58.95 -18.51 30.30
C LYS A 18 -59.47 -17.12 29.98
N ASN A 19 -60.70 -16.89 30.40
CA ASN A 19 -61.31 -15.57 30.55
C ASN A 19 -60.33 -14.60 31.22
N ILE A 20 -59.86 -13.62 30.45
CA ILE A 20 -59.11 -12.47 30.93
C ILE A 20 -60.10 -11.67 31.79
N ARG A 21 -60.01 -11.84 33.11
CA ARG A 21 -60.80 -11.04 34.05
C ARG A 21 -60.38 -9.58 33.89
N LYS A 22 -61.34 -8.71 33.55
CA LYS A 22 -61.18 -7.25 33.58
C LYS A 22 -60.69 -6.85 34.97
N ASN A 23 -59.63 -6.05 35.01
CA ASN A 23 -59.04 -5.54 36.25
C ASN A 23 -60.10 -4.76 37.03
N LEU A 24 -60.29 -5.12 38.31
CA LEU A 24 -61.05 -4.34 39.28
C LEU A 24 -60.15 -3.20 39.79
N ASN A 25 -60.61 -1.96 39.68
CA ASN A 25 -59.97 -0.81 40.34
C ASN A 25 -60.07 -0.97 41.86
N ALA A 26 -58.92 -1.02 42.53
CA ALA A 26 -58.76 -1.31 43.96
C ALA A 26 -58.81 -0.05 44.87
N PHE A 27 -59.56 0.99 44.48
CA PHE A 27 -59.75 2.19 45.31
C PHE A 27 -61.05 2.93 44.97
N SER A 28 -62.20 2.29 45.19
CA SER A 28 -63.51 2.93 45.13
C SER A 28 -64.23 2.65 46.44
N SER A 29 -64.18 3.63 47.35
CA SER A 29 -64.95 3.67 48.59
C SER A 29 -66.45 3.61 48.33
N GLU A 30 -67.16 2.79 49.10
CA GLU A 30 -68.62 2.75 49.16
C GLU A 30 -69.16 4.09 49.69
N GLU A 31 -69.73 4.90 48.79
CA GLU A 31 -70.79 5.87 49.13
C GLU A 31 -71.52 6.31 47.83
N ASN A 32 -72.82 5.96 47.77
CA ASN A 32 -73.89 6.50 46.93
C ASN A 32 -73.67 6.63 45.39
N GLN A 33 -74.33 5.72 44.66
CA GLN A 33 -74.68 5.90 43.24
C GLN A 33 -75.80 6.95 43.10
N GLU A 34 -75.42 8.18 42.73
CA GLU A 34 -76.24 9.02 41.85
C GLU A 34 -75.31 9.66 40.79
N ASN A 35 -75.50 9.24 39.53
CA ASN A 35 -75.06 9.88 38.28
C ASN A 35 -73.62 10.39 38.20
N ASN A 36 -72.62 9.51 38.02
CA ASN A 36 -71.24 9.90 37.71
C ASN A 36 -70.52 8.99 36.67
N GLU A 37 -71.24 8.17 35.88
CA GLU A 37 -70.62 7.38 34.81
C GLU A 37 -70.23 8.25 33.60
N GLU A 38 -71.03 9.26 33.25
CA GLU A 38 -70.70 10.22 32.19
C GLU A 38 -69.47 11.07 32.54
N PHE A 39 -69.24 11.38 33.82
CA PHE A 39 -68.09 12.20 34.26
C PHE A 39 -66.75 11.43 34.18
N SER A 40 -66.78 10.12 34.45
CA SER A 40 -65.65 9.20 34.34
C SER A 40 -65.29 8.85 32.89
N GLU A 41 -66.29 8.63 32.04
CA GLU A 41 -66.05 8.43 30.61
C GLU A 41 -65.53 9.70 29.93
N ASN A 42 -66.05 10.86 30.32
CA ASN A 42 -65.56 12.14 29.80
C ASN A 42 -64.13 12.42 30.27
N SER A 43 -63.77 12.14 31.52
CA SER A 43 -62.40 12.33 32.00
C SER A 43 -61.40 11.39 31.32
N THR A 44 -61.73 10.11 31.12
CA THR A 44 -60.88 9.16 30.37
C THR A 44 -60.77 9.51 28.89
N LYS A 45 -61.85 9.99 28.25
CA LYS A 45 -61.81 10.54 26.88
C LYS A 45 -60.93 11.79 26.79
N MET A 46 -60.95 12.67 27.78
CA MET A 46 -60.09 13.86 27.83
C MET A 46 -58.62 13.48 28.03
N VAL A 47 -58.30 12.56 28.94
CA VAL A 47 -56.93 12.06 29.14
C VAL A 47 -56.38 11.40 27.88
N ASN A 48 -57.18 10.57 27.19
CA ASN A 48 -56.77 9.96 25.93
C ASN A 48 -56.56 11.00 24.82
N LYS A 49 -57.37 12.07 24.81
CA LYS A 49 -57.21 13.19 23.87
C LYS A 49 -55.92 13.96 24.14
N GLU A 50 -55.60 14.22 25.40
CA GLU A 50 -54.35 14.87 25.82
C GLU A 50 -53.11 14.02 25.49
N LEU A 51 -53.18 12.70 25.74
CA LEU A 51 -52.11 11.77 25.37
C LEU A 51 -51.89 11.70 23.85
N ASN A 52 -52.96 11.68 23.06
CA ASN A 52 -52.86 11.75 21.60
C ASN A 52 -52.26 13.09 21.14
N LEU A 53 -52.65 14.20 21.78
CA LEU A 53 -52.07 15.51 21.46
C LEU A 53 -50.57 15.57 21.79
N TYR A 54 -50.18 14.98 22.92
CA TYR A 54 -48.78 14.88 23.33
C TYR A 54 -47.97 14.05 22.33
N TYR A 55 -48.48 12.88 21.91
CA TYR A 55 -47.84 12.02 20.91
C TYR A 55 -47.74 12.71 19.54
N MET A 56 -48.77 13.47 19.14
CA MET A 56 -48.75 14.26 17.90
C MET A 56 -47.77 15.43 17.97
N ASN A 57 -47.58 16.04 19.14
CA ASN A 57 -46.62 17.12 19.33
C ASN A 57 -45.19 16.61 19.48
N SER A 58 -44.97 15.46 20.11
CA SER A 58 -43.64 14.83 20.19
C SER A 58 -43.17 14.37 18.81
N SER A 59 -44.03 13.70 18.05
CA SER A 59 -43.71 13.27 16.68
C SER A 59 -43.51 14.44 15.71
N LYS A 60 -44.18 15.58 15.92
CA LYS A 60 -43.91 16.81 15.15
C LYS A 60 -42.53 17.38 15.47
N LYS A 61 -42.16 17.45 16.75
CA LYS A 61 -40.83 17.92 17.17
C LYS A 61 -39.73 17.01 16.63
N GLU A 62 -39.90 15.70 16.74
CA GLU A 62 -38.95 14.74 16.19
C GLU A 62 -38.79 14.91 14.67
N LYS A 63 -39.88 15.14 13.92
CA LYS A 63 -39.82 15.43 12.49
C LYS A 63 -39.18 16.77 12.15
N GLU A 64 -39.49 17.82 12.91
CA GLU A 64 -38.85 19.14 12.74
C GLU A 64 -37.34 19.04 13.02
N GLU A 65 -36.94 18.28 14.05
CA GLU A 65 -35.54 17.99 14.37
C GLU A 65 -34.87 17.11 13.29
N GLU A 66 -35.58 16.16 12.67
CA GLU A 66 -35.10 15.35 11.55
C GLU A 66 -34.96 16.16 10.25
N GLU A 67 -35.87 17.09 9.97
CA GLU A 67 -35.82 17.99 8.81
C GLU A 67 -34.67 19.01 8.92
N GLU A 68 -34.23 19.35 10.14
CA GLU A 68 -33.05 20.18 10.39
C GLU A 68 -31.73 19.42 10.16
N ILE A 69 -31.75 18.08 10.17
CA ILE A 69 -30.58 17.23 9.97
C ILE A 69 -30.39 16.98 8.47
N ASP A 70 -29.21 17.30 7.95
CA ASP A 70 -28.87 17.00 6.55
C ASP A 70 -29.00 15.50 6.26
N SER A 71 -29.78 15.18 5.22
CA SER A 71 -29.94 13.84 4.65
C SER A 71 -28.61 13.09 4.43
N SER A 72 -27.50 13.80 4.19
CA SER A 72 -26.19 13.19 3.99
C SER A 72 -25.58 12.57 5.25
N ILE A 73 -26.08 12.89 6.44
CA ILE A 73 -25.51 12.46 7.73
C ILE A 73 -25.59 10.93 7.89
N TYR A 74 -26.58 10.29 7.29
CA TYR A 74 -26.75 8.83 7.36
C TYR A 74 -26.17 8.07 6.15
N ALA A 75 -25.62 8.78 5.16
CA ALA A 75 -25.14 8.18 3.90
C ALA A 75 -23.72 7.56 3.99
N TYR A 76 -23.25 7.17 5.18
CA TYR A 76 -21.90 6.65 5.38
C TYR A 76 -21.64 5.35 4.58
N ASP A 77 -22.61 4.43 4.58
CA ASP A 77 -22.46 3.14 3.88
C ASP A 77 -22.41 3.34 2.36
N GLU A 78 -23.25 4.22 1.83
CA GLU A 78 -23.28 4.57 0.40
C GLU A 78 -21.95 5.19 -0.06
N ILE A 79 -21.42 6.16 0.69
CA ILE A 79 -20.12 6.79 0.40
C ILE A 79 -18.98 5.78 0.50
N TYR A 80 -19.03 4.88 1.48
CA TYR A 80 -18.02 3.83 1.65
C TYR A 80 -18.04 2.83 0.49
N ASP A 81 -19.22 2.40 0.08
CA ASP A 81 -19.39 1.50 -1.06
C ASP A 81 -18.91 2.16 -2.36
N GLU A 82 -19.25 3.43 -2.59
CA GLU A 82 -18.72 4.21 -3.71
C GLU A 82 -17.20 4.31 -3.70
N MET A 83 -16.61 4.59 -2.53
CA MET A 83 -15.16 4.61 -2.35
C MET A 83 -14.54 3.26 -2.73
N LYS A 84 -15.15 2.15 -2.32
CA LYS A 84 -14.67 0.80 -2.67
C LYS A 84 -14.88 0.45 -4.13
N GLU A 85 -15.98 0.90 -4.74
CA GLU A 85 -16.21 0.76 -6.18
C GLU A 85 -15.17 1.53 -6.99
N ALA A 86 -14.89 2.79 -6.63
CA ALA A 86 -13.86 3.61 -7.28
C ALA A 86 -12.47 2.97 -7.15
N GLN A 87 -12.09 2.51 -5.95
CA GLN A 87 -10.84 1.77 -5.74
C GLN A 87 -10.75 0.50 -6.59
N LYS A 88 -11.85 -0.23 -6.76
CA LYS A 88 -11.90 -1.45 -7.61
C LYS A 88 -11.76 -1.12 -9.10
N LYS A 89 -12.40 -0.05 -9.59
CA LYS A 89 -12.29 0.39 -10.99
C LYS A 89 -10.85 0.75 -11.35
N ARG A 90 -10.21 1.59 -10.53
CA ARG A 90 -8.81 1.98 -10.71
C ARG A 90 -7.86 0.78 -10.68
N ARG A 91 -8.08 -0.19 -9.78
CA ARG A 91 -7.29 -1.44 -9.77
C ARG A 91 -7.39 -2.20 -11.09
N LYS A 92 -8.59 -2.33 -11.66
CA LYS A 92 -8.79 -2.96 -12.97
C LYS A 92 -8.04 -2.22 -14.07
N GLU A 93 -8.14 -0.89 -14.11
CA GLU A 93 -7.40 -0.06 -15.07
C GLU A 93 -5.89 -0.26 -14.93
N THR A 94 -5.36 -0.34 -13.70
CA THR A 94 -3.93 -0.62 -13.49
C THR A 94 -3.52 -2.03 -13.91
N ASP A 95 -4.43 -3.00 -13.85
CA ASP A 95 -4.15 -4.37 -14.27
C ASP A 95 -4.21 -4.49 -15.81
N GLU A 96 -5.13 -3.78 -16.46
CA GLU A 96 -5.19 -3.64 -17.92
C GLU A 96 -3.93 -2.94 -18.48
N ASP A 97 -3.44 -1.88 -17.81
CA ASP A 97 -2.19 -1.22 -18.20
C ASP A 97 -0.98 -2.17 -18.03
N LYS A 98 -0.95 -2.99 -16.97
CA LYS A 98 0.11 -4.00 -16.77
C LYS A 98 0.13 -5.05 -17.88
N GLU A 99 -1.02 -5.44 -18.42
CA GLU A 99 -1.10 -6.43 -19.51
C GLU A 99 -0.54 -5.87 -20.83
N GLN A 100 -0.73 -4.58 -21.09
CA GLN A 100 -0.24 -3.93 -22.31
C GLN A 100 1.24 -3.51 -22.23
N ARG A 101 1.75 -3.35 -21.01
CA ARG A 101 3.08 -2.78 -20.78
C ARG A 101 4.20 -3.78 -21.05
N LYS A 102 5.26 -3.31 -21.72
CA LYS A 102 6.51 -4.06 -21.90
C LYS A 102 7.09 -4.48 -20.54
N PRO A 103 7.82 -5.60 -20.47
CA PRO A 103 8.49 -6.05 -19.24
C PRO A 103 9.36 -4.95 -18.64
N LYS A 104 9.16 -4.68 -17.34
CA LYS A 104 9.74 -3.56 -16.58
C LYS A 104 11.26 -3.39 -16.70
N TYR A 105 11.98 -4.46 -17.02
CA TYR A 105 13.44 -4.51 -17.00
C TYR A 105 14.10 -4.76 -18.36
N MET A 106 13.33 -5.02 -19.42
CA MET A 106 13.92 -5.39 -20.72
C MET A 106 14.70 -4.22 -21.34
N ASP A 107 14.11 -3.03 -21.33
CA ASP A 107 14.78 -1.83 -21.84
C ASP A 107 16.07 -1.54 -21.03
N LYS A 108 16.00 -1.70 -19.71
CA LYS A 108 17.17 -1.56 -18.83
C LYS A 108 18.25 -2.60 -19.12
N PHE A 109 17.88 -3.82 -19.52
CA PHE A 109 18.85 -4.84 -19.92
C PHE A 109 19.61 -4.43 -21.19
N PHE A 110 18.90 -3.89 -22.19
CA PHE A 110 19.52 -3.37 -23.40
C PHE A 110 20.39 -2.14 -23.12
N GLU A 111 19.94 -1.23 -22.26
CA GLU A 111 20.73 -0.09 -21.81
C GLU A 111 22.04 -0.56 -21.15
N LEU A 112 21.97 -1.51 -20.20
CA LEU A 112 23.13 -2.07 -19.52
C LEU A 112 24.09 -2.79 -20.47
N ALA A 113 23.56 -3.52 -21.46
CA ALA A 113 24.39 -4.14 -22.49
C ALA A 113 25.15 -3.07 -23.30
N SER A 114 24.46 -1.99 -23.69
CA SER A 114 25.09 -0.87 -24.41
C SER A 114 26.15 -0.14 -23.57
N VAL A 115 25.92 0.03 -22.27
CA VAL A 115 26.90 0.63 -21.34
C VAL A 115 28.15 -0.25 -21.27
N ARG A 116 27.99 -1.56 -21.11
CA ARG A 116 29.13 -2.50 -21.10
C ARG A 116 29.92 -2.49 -22.40
N GLU A 117 29.25 -2.36 -23.54
CA GLU A 117 29.94 -2.23 -24.84
C GLU A 117 30.77 -0.95 -24.91
N ARG A 118 30.24 0.18 -24.44
CA ARG A 118 31.00 1.45 -24.34
C ARG A 118 32.18 1.33 -23.38
N ASP A 119 31.99 0.71 -22.22
CA ASP A 119 33.06 0.48 -21.25
C ASP A 119 34.17 -0.39 -21.82
N ARG A 120 33.82 -1.44 -22.59
CA ARG A 120 34.79 -2.29 -23.29
C ARG A 120 35.61 -1.48 -24.28
N LEU A 121 34.97 -0.62 -25.07
CA LEU A 121 35.67 0.25 -26.03
C LEU A 121 36.59 1.25 -25.33
N ARG A 122 36.13 1.86 -24.23
CA ARG A 122 36.93 2.77 -23.39
C ARG A 122 38.15 2.07 -22.79
N ALA A 123 37.99 0.83 -22.33
CA ALA A 123 39.09 0.03 -21.78
C ALA A 123 40.12 -0.32 -22.85
N GLN A 124 39.69 -0.72 -24.04
CA GLN A 124 40.57 -0.99 -25.18
C GLN A 124 41.35 0.26 -25.60
N GLU A 125 40.70 1.42 -25.65
CA GLU A 125 41.37 2.68 -25.98
C GLU A 125 42.42 3.07 -24.93
N LYS A 126 42.07 2.97 -23.63
CA LYS A 126 43.03 3.22 -22.54
C LYS A 126 44.21 2.25 -22.59
N MET A 127 43.96 0.97 -22.87
CA MET A 127 45.02 -0.03 -23.04
C MET A 127 45.97 0.37 -24.17
N LEU A 128 45.43 0.71 -25.35
CA LEU A 128 46.22 1.16 -26.50
C LEU A 128 46.99 2.45 -26.21
N GLN A 129 46.41 3.36 -25.41
CA GLN A 129 47.08 4.58 -24.99
C GLN A 129 48.27 4.28 -24.06
N ILE A 130 48.12 3.34 -23.13
CA ILE A 130 49.19 2.90 -22.23
C ILE A 130 50.32 2.24 -23.04
N GLU A 131 49.99 1.35 -23.98
CA GLU A 131 50.95 0.72 -24.88
C GLU A 131 51.74 1.77 -25.67
N ARG A 132 51.06 2.76 -26.26
CA ARG A 132 51.72 3.86 -26.99
C ARG A 132 52.59 4.75 -26.10
N GLN A 133 52.22 4.95 -24.84
CA GLN A 133 53.03 5.71 -23.90
C GLN A 133 54.30 4.94 -23.52
N ALA A 134 54.17 3.63 -23.29
CA ALA A 134 55.30 2.75 -23.00
C ALA A 134 56.27 2.64 -24.20
N GLU A 135 55.75 2.55 -25.43
CA GLU A 135 56.56 2.55 -26.66
C GLU A 135 57.01 3.96 -27.09
N GLY A 136 56.46 4.99 -26.46
CA GLY A 136 56.62 6.39 -26.86
C GLY A 136 58.06 6.89 -26.83
N ASP A 137 58.90 6.32 -25.97
CA ASP A 137 60.33 6.61 -25.90
C ASP A 137 61.11 6.06 -27.10
N MET A 138 60.65 4.96 -27.70
CA MET A 138 61.29 4.29 -28.83
C MET A 138 60.96 4.95 -30.17
N TYR A 139 59.90 5.76 -30.22
CA TYR A 139 59.38 6.35 -31.45
C TYR A 139 59.19 7.87 -31.36
N LYS A 140 59.93 8.55 -30.49
CA LYS A 140 59.90 10.03 -30.36
C LYS A 140 60.21 10.75 -31.66
N ASP A 141 61.14 10.21 -32.44
CA ASP A 141 61.62 10.81 -33.68
C ASP A 141 60.74 10.48 -34.89
N LYS A 142 59.68 9.68 -34.72
CA LYS A 142 58.76 9.29 -35.79
C LYS A 142 57.47 10.09 -35.72
N GLU A 143 56.93 10.40 -36.89
CA GLU A 143 55.65 11.11 -37.02
C GLU A 143 54.48 10.22 -36.55
N LYS A 144 53.52 10.83 -35.84
CA LYS A 144 52.32 10.16 -35.32
C LYS A 144 51.15 10.40 -36.27
N PHE A 145 50.69 9.35 -36.96
CA PHE A 145 49.53 9.43 -37.85
C PHE A 145 48.29 8.89 -37.16
N VAL A 146 47.20 9.65 -37.21
CA VAL A 146 45.89 9.26 -36.68
C VAL A 146 44.88 9.27 -37.81
N THR A 147 44.22 8.13 -38.04
CA THR A 147 43.19 8.00 -39.09
C THR A 147 41.95 8.81 -38.73
N GLU A 148 41.25 9.33 -39.73
CA GLU A 148 40.02 10.11 -39.53
C GLU A 148 38.94 9.31 -38.77
N ALA A 149 38.84 8.00 -39.03
CA ALA A 149 37.93 7.10 -38.33
C ALA A 149 38.24 7.00 -36.82
N TYR A 150 39.53 6.95 -36.44
CA TYR A 150 39.92 6.90 -35.04
C TYR A 150 39.64 8.22 -34.32
N LYS A 151 39.85 9.37 -35.00
CA LYS A 151 39.47 10.68 -34.45
C LYS A 151 37.96 10.75 -34.17
N LYS A 152 37.14 10.28 -35.11
CA LYS A 152 35.68 10.22 -34.93
C LYS A 152 35.28 9.30 -33.77
N GLN A 153 35.90 8.12 -33.66
CA GLN A 153 35.65 7.18 -32.56
C GLN A 153 36.01 7.80 -31.20
N GLN A 154 37.15 8.51 -31.11
CA GLN A 154 37.58 9.19 -29.89
C GLN A 154 36.63 10.34 -29.50
N GLU A 155 36.18 11.13 -30.47
CA GLU A 155 35.17 12.18 -30.24
C GLU A 155 33.83 11.61 -29.77
N GLU A 156 33.36 10.52 -30.37
CA GLU A 156 32.13 9.85 -29.95
C GLU A 156 32.22 9.35 -28.51
N LEU A 157 33.33 8.70 -28.13
CA LEU A 157 33.56 8.24 -26.76
C LEU A 157 33.61 9.40 -25.76
N SER A 158 34.31 10.50 -26.09
CA SER A 158 34.36 11.71 -25.26
C SER A 158 32.98 12.33 -25.08
N ARG A 159 32.18 12.40 -26.15
CA ARG A 159 30.80 12.94 -26.08
C ARG A 159 29.92 12.07 -25.17
N PHE A 160 30.01 10.74 -25.29
CA PHE A 160 29.27 9.83 -24.41
C PHE A 160 29.69 9.98 -22.94
N GLU A 161 30.99 10.12 -22.66
CA GLU A 161 31.49 10.32 -21.29
C GLU A 161 31.02 11.65 -20.69
N GLU A 162 31.02 12.75 -21.45
CA GLU A 162 30.49 14.03 -21.00
C GLU A 162 28.98 13.99 -20.74
N GLU A 163 28.21 13.29 -21.56
CA GLU A 163 26.78 13.10 -21.35
C GLU A 163 26.48 12.24 -20.13
N GLU A 164 27.22 11.14 -19.93
CA GLU A 164 27.11 10.30 -18.73
C GLU A 164 27.46 11.09 -17.47
N ASN A 165 28.57 11.84 -17.48
CA ASN A 165 28.97 12.69 -16.35
C ASN A 165 27.94 13.77 -16.04
N ARG A 166 27.36 14.41 -17.06
CA ARG A 166 26.27 15.38 -16.87
C ARG A 166 25.02 14.73 -16.27
N LYS A 167 24.62 13.57 -16.77
CA LYS A 167 23.47 12.80 -16.25
C LYS A 167 23.73 12.36 -14.81
N GLU A 168 24.91 11.83 -14.51
CA GLU A 168 25.27 11.39 -13.17
C GLU A 168 25.32 12.56 -12.19
N ALA A 169 25.91 13.69 -12.56
CA ALA A 169 25.93 14.89 -11.72
C ALA A 169 24.51 15.39 -11.39
N PHE A 170 23.59 15.33 -12.36
CA PHE A 170 22.19 15.65 -12.16
C PHE A 170 21.47 14.64 -11.26
N MET A 171 21.70 13.35 -11.46
CA MET A 171 21.09 12.28 -10.64
C MET A 171 21.62 12.29 -9.20
N ARG A 172 22.91 12.58 -8.99
CA ARG A 172 23.49 12.80 -7.65
C ARG A 172 22.83 13.97 -6.93
N LYS A 173 22.51 15.06 -7.65
CA LYS A 173 21.74 16.19 -7.09
C LYS A 173 20.28 15.83 -6.75
N LYS A 174 19.66 14.92 -7.50
CA LYS A 174 18.28 14.45 -7.27
C LYS A 174 18.16 13.36 -6.21
N SER A 175 19.23 12.61 -5.94
CA SER A 175 19.29 11.55 -4.95
C SER A 175 19.12 12.12 -3.52
N LYS A 176 17.87 12.21 -3.05
CA LYS A 176 17.50 12.69 -1.71
C LYS A 176 17.41 11.56 -0.66
N GLY A 177 18.09 10.44 -0.91
CA GLY A 177 18.14 9.29 0.00
C GLY A 177 16.77 8.63 0.26
N ILE A 178 16.70 7.84 1.34
CA ILE A 178 15.53 7.06 1.75
C ILE A 178 14.31 7.94 2.07
N ALA A 179 14.51 9.16 2.56
CA ALA A 179 13.41 10.09 2.84
C ALA A 179 12.61 10.43 1.58
N SER A 180 13.26 10.54 0.43
CA SER A 180 12.57 10.78 -0.85
C SER A 180 11.72 9.60 -1.30
N PHE A 181 12.13 8.37 -0.97
CA PHE A 181 11.35 7.18 -1.29
C PHE A 181 10.04 7.18 -0.49
N TYR A 182 10.11 7.42 0.82
CA TYR A 182 8.90 7.53 1.65
C TYR A 182 8.02 8.72 1.23
N LEU A 183 8.62 9.85 0.88
CA LEU A 183 7.88 11.00 0.36
C LEU A 183 7.12 10.66 -0.93
N ASN A 184 7.76 9.92 -1.85
CA ASN A 184 7.11 9.51 -3.09
C ASN A 184 5.99 8.50 -2.83
N MET A 185 6.21 7.52 -1.95
CA MET A 185 5.17 6.55 -1.58
C MET A 185 3.96 7.24 -0.95
N LEU A 186 4.17 8.18 -0.02
CA LEU A 186 3.10 8.96 0.58
C LEU A 186 2.38 9.84 -0.45
N LYS A 187 3.12 10.48 -1.37
CA LYS A 187 2.50 11.25 -2.46
C LYS A 187 1.66 10.38 -3.39
N GLU A 188 2.15 9.21 -3.77
CA GLU A 188 1.38 8.25 -4.59
C GLU A 188 0.10 7.80 -3.85
N GLU A 189 0.17 7.59 -2.53
CA GLU A 189 -1.00 7.28 -1.70
C GLU A 189 -1.97 8.46 -1.59
N GLU A 190 -1.47 9.68 -1.41
CA GLU A 190 -2.27 10.92 -1.37
C GLU A 190 -2.97 11.19 -2.71
N GLU A 191 -2.24 11.11 -3.82
CA GLU A 191 -2.80 11.22 -5.18
C GLU A 191 -3.91 10.21 -5.38
N HIS A 192 -3.68 8.96 -4.95
CA HIS A 192 -4.67 7.91 -5.08
C HIS A 192 -5.91 8.13 -4.20
N HIS A 193 -5.75 8.67 -3.00
CA HIS A 193 -6.86 9.05 -2.15
C HIS A 193 -7.66 10.21 -2.73
N ASN A 194 -6.98 11.22 -3.25
CA ASN A 194 -7.59 12.39 -3.88
C ASN A 194 -8.38 12.01 -5.13
N GLU A 195 -7.85 11.15 -5.99
CA GLU A 195 -8.56 10.61 -7.17
C GLU A 195 -9.87 9.92 -6.77
N VAL A 196 -9.84 9.13 -5.69
CA VAL A 196 -11.02 8.43 -5.18
C VAL A 196 -12.04 9.42 -4.62
N ILE A 197 -11.61 10.43 -3.84
CA ILE A 197 -12.50 11.49 -3.34
C ILE A 197 -13.12 12.27 -4.50
N GLU A 198 -12.34 12.62 -5.53
CA GLU A 198 -12.84 13.29 -6.72
C GLU A 198 -13.84 12.43 -7.50
N ALA A 199 -13.63 11.12 -7.56
CA ALA A 199 -14.57 10.21 -8.21
C ALA A 199 -15.90 10.17 -7.44
N ILE A 200 -15.84 10.14 -6.10
CA ILE A 200 -17.02 10.16 -5.23
C ILE A 200 -17.75 11.50 -5.34
N SER A 201 -17.03 12.63 -5.31
CA SER A 201 -17.67 13.95 -5.42
C SER A 201 -18.34 14.18 -6.79
N LYS A 202 -17.89 13.47 -7.83
CA LYS A 202 -18.53 13.46 -9.15
C LYS A 202 -19.71 12.47 -9.22
N SER A 203 -19.76 11.42 -8.41
CA SER A 203 -20.91 10.53 -8.32
C SER A 203 -22.00 11.12 -7.42
N ASN A 204 -22.92 11.90 -8.01
CA ASN A 204 -24.17 12.35 -7.38
C ASN A 204 -25.15 11.19 -7.07
N LYS A 205 -24.70 10.12 -6.41
CA LYS A 205 -25.53 8.97 -6.02
C LYS A 205 -26.21 9.21 -4.68
N VAL A 206 -25.54 9.87 -3.73
CA VAL A 206 -26.09 10.25 -2.41
C VAL A 206 -27.35 11.13 -2.51
N LEU A 207 -27.53 11.89 -3.60
CA LEU A 207 -28.72 12.73 -3.85
C LEU A 207 -29.88 11.98 -4.56
N LYS A 208 -29.74 10.68 -4.83
CA LYS A 208 -30.74 9.87 -5.56
C LYS A 208 -31.37 8.76 -4.72
N SER A 209 -31.13 8.72 -3.41
CA SER A 209 -31.79 7.78 -2.50
C SER A 209 -33.25 8.17 -2.20
N ASP A 210 -33.69 9.39 -2.53
CA ASP A 210 -35.12 9.80 -2.44
C ASP A 210 -36.04 9.19 -3.50
N GLN A 211 -35.49 8.48 -4.49
CA GLN A 211 -36.32 7.60 -5.30
C GLN A 211 -36.52 6.29 -4.56
N VAL A 212 -37.53 6.31 -3.67
CA VAL A 212 -38.31 5.18 -3.21
C VAL A 212 -38.24 4.08 -4.27
N SER A 213 -37.40 3.08 -4.04
CA SER A 213 -37.60 1.78 -4.64
C SER A 213 -39.03 1.42 -4.31
N LYS A 214 -39.94 1.50 -5.29
CA LYS A 214 -41.31 1.02 -5.13
C LYS A 214 -41.16 -0.42 -4.69
N GLU A 215 -41.25 -0.65 -3.39
CA GLU A 215 -41.35 -1.97 -2.83
C GLU A 215 -42.60 -2.55 -3.48
N LYS A 216 -42.38 -3.53 -4.37
CA LYS A 216 -43.48 -4.30 -4.95
C LYS A 216 -44.33 -4.76 -3.78
N THR A 217 -45.63 -4.49 -3.83
CA THR A 217 -46.52 -4.91 -2.74
C THR A 217 -46.39 -6.43 -2.59
N LEU A 218 -46.60 -6.95 -1.37
CA LEU A 218 -46.46 -8.39 -1.07
C LEU A 218 -47.30 -9.25 -2.04
N GLU A 219 -48.40 -8.70 -2.54
CA GLU A 219 -49.25 -9.28 -3.58
C GLU A 219 -48.57 -9.45 -4.93
N GLU A 220 -47.80 -8.46 -5.39
CA GLU A 220 -47.05 -8.51 -6.64
C GLU A 220 -45.91 -9.53 -6.55
N ILE A 221 -45.23 -9.57 -5.40
CA ILE A 221 -44.17 -10.55 -5.13
C ILE A 221 -44.72 -11.97 -5.15
N ALA A 222 -45.88 -12.20 -4.52
CA ALA A 222 -46.51 -13.51 -4.48
C ALA A 222 -47.03 -13.95 -5.87
N LYS A 223 -47.57 -13.05 -6.69
CA LYS A 223 -47.94 -13.34 -8.09
C LYS A 223 -46.72 -13.73 -8.92
N GLU A 224 -45.62 -13.00 -8.80
CA GLU A 224 -44.38 -13.30 -9.52
C GLU A 224 -43.75 -14.64 -9.10
N LEU A 225 -43.86 -15.01 -7.82
CA LEU A 225 -43.39 -16.32 -7.32
C LEU A 225 -44.27 -17.48 -7.80
N ASN A 226 -45.59 -17.27 -7.87
CA ASN A 226 -46.54 -18.22 -8.45
C ASN A 226 -46.28 -18.45 -9.95
N GLU A 227 -46.00 -17.38 -10.70
CA GLU A 227 -45.60 -17.47 -12.11
C GLU A 227 -44.27 -18.22 -12.30
N LYS A 228 -43.35 -18.10 -11.33
CA LYS A 228 -42.09 -18.86 -11.28
C LYS A 228 -42.26 -20.31 -10.80
N GLY A 229 -43.49 -20.76 -10.56
CA GLY A 229 -43.83 -22.14 -10.20
C GLY A 229 -43.70 -22.47 -8.70
N ILE A 230 -43.56 -21.46 -7.84
CA ILE A 230 -43.60 -21.61 -6.38
C ILE A 230 -45.01 -21.24 -5.93
N ASN A 231 -45.81 -22.24 -5.53
CA ASN A 231 -47.17 -21.99 -5.05
C ASN A 231 -47.13 -21.26 -3.70
N VAL A 232 -47.54 -20.00 -3.69
CA VAL A 232 -47.70 -19.12 -2.53
C VAL A 232 -49.16 -18.66 -2.45
N THR A 233 -49.84 -19.00 -1.36
CA THR A 233 -51.23 -18.59 -1.10
C THR A 233 -51.28 -17.32 -0.23
N ILE A 234 -52.23 -16.44 -0.55
CA ILE A 234 -52.44 -15.15 0.13
C ILE A 234 -53.86 -15.16 0.73
N ASN A 235 -54.02 -14.68 1.95
CA ASN A 235 -55.32 -14.47 2.61
C ASN A 235 -55.98 -13.15 2.16
N ASP A 236 -57.26 -12.98 2.47
CA ASP A 236 -58.04 -11.77 2.13
C ASP A 236 -57.48 -10.47 2.74
N ASP A 237 -56.64 -10.58 3.79
CA ASP A 237 -55.92 -9.46 4.42
C ASP A 237 -54.58 -9.12 3.72
N GLY A 238 -54.27 -9.76 2.60
CA GLY A 238 -53.01 -9.56 1.86
C GLY A 238 -51.79 -10.25 2.49
N GLU A 239 -52.00 -11.05 3.55
CA GLU A 239 -50.93 -11.78 4.23
C GLU A 239 -50.70 -13.18 3.62
N ILE A 240 -49.43 -13.58 3.55
CA ILE A 240 -49.02 -14.87 3.00
C ILE A 240 -49.21 -15.96 4.05
N VAL A 241 -50.05 -16.94 3.74
CA VAL A 241 -50.51 -17.97 4.68
C VAL A 241 -49.36 -18.87 5.15
N ASP A 242 -48.50 -19.27 4.21
CA ASP A 242 -47.37 -20.17 4.47
C ASP A 242 -46.03 -19.52 4.11
N LYS A 243 -45.44 -18.79 5.07
CA LYS A 243 -44.12 -18.13 4.93
C LYS A 243 -42.97 -19.08 4.57
N ARG A 244 -43.15 -20.40 4.74
CA ARG A 244 -42.17 -21.43 4.34
C ARG A 244 -42.06 -21.58 2.83
N GLN A 245 -43.14 -21.31 2.08
CA GLN A 245 -43.17 -21.39 0.62
C GLN A 245 -42.37 -20.25 -0.02
N LEU A 246 -42.18 -19.13 0.69
CA LEU A 246 -41.32 -18.02 0.30
C LEU A 246 -39.83 -18.33 0.44
N LEU A 247 -39.48 -19.36 1.22
CA LEU A 247 -38.10 -19.78 1.38
C LEU A 247 -37.73 -20.64 0.18
N SER A 248 -36.77 -20.17 -0.63
CA SER A 248 -36.28 -20.91 -1.78
C SER A 248 -35.88 -22.33 -1.37
N ALA A 249 -36.43 -23.34 -2.04
CA ALA A 249 -36.09 -24.74 -1.81
C ALA A 249 -34.65 -25.02 -2.27
N GLY A 250 -33.68 -24.66 -1.44
CA GLY A 250 -32.26 -24.81 -1.73
C GLY A 250 -31.42 -24.49 -0.51
N LEU A 251 -30.71 -25.49 0.01
CA LEU A 251 -29.55 -25.29 0.85
C LEU A 251 -28.62 -24.31 0.11
N ASN A 252 -28.24 -23.18 0.73
CA ASN A 252 -27.27 -22.23 0.17
C ASN A 252 -25.87 -22.86 0.10
N VAL A 253 -25.69 -23.88 -0.74
CA VAL A 253 -24.38 -24.42 -1.09
C VAL A 253 -23.84 -23.50 -2.18
N VAL A 254 -23.11 -22.48 -1.77
CA VAL A 254 -22.30 -21.68 -2.69
C VAL A 254 -21.40 -22.65 -3.46
N LYS A 255 -21.69 -22.86 -4.76
CA LYS A 255 -20.77 -23.57 -5.65
C LYS A 255 -19.49 -22.74 -5.68
N LYS A 256 -18.45 -23.23 -4.99
CA LYS A 256 -17.11 -22.65 -5.05
C LYS A 256 -16.70 -22.61 -6.53
N SER A 257 -16.52 -21.40 -7.07
CA SER A 257 -16.22 -21.19 -8.47
C SER A 257 -14.86 -21.81 -8.81
N THR A 258 -14.86 -23.03 -9.35
CA THR A 258 -13.70 -23.63 -10.02
C THR A 258 -13.62 -23.08 -11.45
N LYS A 259 -13.32 -21.78 -11.56
CA LYS A 259 -12.76 -21.17 -12.76
C LYS A 259 -11.45 -20.50 -12.39
N VAL A 260 -10.52 -21.32 -11.92
CA VAL A 260 -9.09 -21.08 -12.14
C VAL A 260 -8.71 -22.01 -13.27
N SER A 261 -8.45 -21.41 -14.41
CA SER A 261 -7.92 -21.97 -15.65
C SER A 261 -6.94 -23.13 -15.38
N GLN A 262 -7.34 -24.34 -15.78
CA GLN A 262 -6.49 -25.53 -15.77
C GLN A 262 -5.32 -25.45 -16.78
N GLU A 263 -5.21 -24.38 -17.55
CA GLU A 263 -4.06 -24.13 -18.45
C GLU A 263 -2.82 -23.57 -17.73
N TYR A 264 -2.95 -22.96 -16.54
CA TYR A 264 -1.78 -22.46 -15.79
C TYR A 264 -1.12 -23.51 -14.88
N LEU A 265 -1.69 -24.71 -14.78
CA LEU A 265 -1.12 -25.81 -13.98
C LEU A 265 -0.36 -26.85 -14.79
N ASN A 266 -0.41 -26.79 -16.14
CA ASN A 266 0.25 -27.75 -17.01
C ASN A 266 1.56 -27.25 -17.65
N THR A 267 1.94 -25.99 -17.47
CA THR A 267 3.22 -25.44 -17.96
C THR A 267 4.37 -25.49 -16.92
N ARG A 268 4.14 -26.06 -15.73
CA ARG A 268 5.18 -26.25 -14.69
C ARG A 268 5.62 -27.70 -14.46
N LYS A 269 5.29 -28.63 -15.34
CA LYS A 269 5.73 -30.05 -15.22
C LYS A 269 6.95 -30.41 -16.07
N SER A 270 7.67 -29.43 -16.62
CA SER A 270 8.94 -29.64 -17.34
C SER A 270 10.02 -28.64 -16.91
N ALA A 271 10.19 -28.43 -15.61
CA ALA A 271 11.36 -27.74 -15.08
C ALA A 271 11.91 -28.55 -13.90
N GLN A 272 12.82 -29.44 -14.26
CA GLN A 272 13.92 -30.00 -13.46
C GLN A 272 13.68 -30.20 -11.96
N ASN A 273 13.62 -31.47 -11.56
CA ASN A 273 13.95 -31.90 -10.20
C ASN A 273 15.19 -31.14 -9.69
N PRO A 274 15.09 -30.27 -8.66
CA PRO A 274 16.27 -29.86 -7.95
C PRO A 274 16.74 -31.11 -7.21
N LYS A 275 17.87 -31.67 -7.65
CA LYS A 275 18.59 -32.69 -6.88
C LYS A 275 18.71 -32.16 -5.46
N PHE A 276 18.24 -32.94 -4.48
CA PHE A 276 18.44 -32.67 -3.06
C PHE A 276 19.95 -32.56 -2.79
N ILE A 277 20.48 -31.34 -2.82
CA ILE A 277 21.83 -31.06 -2.32
C ILE A 277 21.71 -31.10 -0.80
N SER A 278 22.52 -31.93 -0.15
CA SER A 278 22.49 -32.09 1.29
C SER A 278 22.70 -30.73 1.99
N LYS A 279 21.97 -30.47 3.08
CA LYS A 279 22.13 -29.26 3.90
C LYS A 279 23.58 -29.00 4.32
N ALA A 280 24.42 -30.04 4.35
CA ALA A 280 25.85 -29.94 4.61
C ALA A 280 26.61 -29.21 3.47
N HIS A 281 26.32 -29.53 2.21
CA HIS A 281 27.02 -28.92 1.08
C HIS A 281 26.59 -27.47 0.84
N GLU A 282 25.35 -27.11 1.21
CA GLU A 282 24.88 -25.73 1.20
C GLU A 282 25.51 -24.87 2.31
N ARG A 283 25.83 -25.47 3.47
CA ARG A 283 26.61 -24.81 4.53
C ARG A 283 28.05 -24.57 4.11
N GLU A 284 28.68 -25.57 3.50
CA GLU A 284 30.06 -25.46 3.00
C GLU A 284 30.22 -24.37 1.92
N LYS A 285 29.23 -24.23 1.03
CA LYS A 285 29.21 -23.12 0.06
C LYS A 285 29.08 -21.76 0.74
N ARG A 286 28.17 -21.64 1.72
CA ARG A 286 28.01 -20.40 2.50
C ARG A 286 29.27 -20.05 3.29
N GLU A 287 29.97 -21.02 3.86
CA GLU A 287 31.23 -20.80 4.57
C GLU A 287 32.34 -20.31 3.63
N LYS A 288 32.45 -20.87 2.42
CA LYS A 288 33.39 -20.40 1.40
C LYS A 288 33.08 -18.98 0.92
N GLU A 289 31.80 -18.67 0.72
CA GLU A 289 31.35 -17.32 0.37
C GLU A 289 31.63 -16.32 1.49
N LEU A 290 31.39 -16.70 2.76
CA LEU A 290 31.70 -15.87 3.92
C LEU A 290 33.21 -15.63 4.08
N LEU A 291 34.05 -16.64 3.84
CA LEU A 291 35.51 -16.48 3.87
C LEU A 291 36.01 -15.52 2.80
N LEU A 292 35.47 -15.59 1.58
CA LEU A 292 35.83 -14.67 0.50
C LEU A 292 35.43 -13.23 0.84
N ILE A 293 34.24 -13.03 1.40
CA ILE A 293 33.77 -11.71 1.86
C ILE A 293 34.65 -11.19 2.99
N GLN A 294 34.99 -12.05 3.95
CA GLN A 294 35.88 -11.68 5.06
C GLN A 294 37.27 -11.29 4.57
N GLU A 295 37.80 -12.00 3.56
CA GLU A 295 39.07 -11.66 2.95
C GLU A 295 39.02 -10.31 2.24
N GLN A 296 37.94 -10.02 1.49
CA GLN A 296 37.73 -8.71 0.88
C GLN A 296 37.63 -7.58 1.91
N ILE A 297 36.91 -7.78 3.00
CA ILE A 297 36.81 -6.80 4.10
C ILE A 297 38.19 -6.56 4.71
N LYS A 298 38.95 -7.62 4.98
CA LYS A 298 40.30 -7.53 5.54
C LYS A 298 41.27 -6.82 4.59
N GLN A 299 41.17 -7.06 3.29
CA GLN A 299 41.96 -6.36 2.27
C GLN A 299 41.62 -4.87 2.26
N MET A 300 40.33 -4.51 2.26
CA MET A 300 39.89 -3.12 2.32
C MET A 300 40.33 -2.41 3.60
N GLU A 301 40.25 -3.07 4.76
CA GLU A 301 40.73 -2.51 6.03
C GLU A 301 42.24 -2.27 6.00
N LYS A 302 43.00 -3.24 5.46
CA LYS A 302 44.46 -3.09 5.33
C LYS A 302 44.84 -1.96 4.39
N GLU A 303 44.17 -1.83 3.24
CA GLU A 303 44.38 -0.71 2.30
C GLU A 303 44.06 0.63 2.96
N ARG A 304 42.97 0.69 3.74
CA ARG A 304 42.59 1.89 4.49
C ARG A 304 43.64 2.26 5.54
N GLU A 305 44.15 1.29 6.30
CA GLU A 305 45.22 1.52 7.27
C GLU A 305 46.51 1.98 6.60
N GLU A 306 46.86 1.41 5.44
CA GLU A 306 48.03 1.85 4.66
C GLU A 306 47.85 3.27 4.13
N GLU A 307 46.66 3.66 3.67
CA GLU A 307 46.36 5.04 3.31
C GLU A 307 46.46 6.00 4.49
N GLU A 308 45.93 5.63 5.66
CA GLU A 308 46.02 6.45 6.86
C GLU A 308 47.47 6.59 7.33
N ARG A 309 48.28 5.53 7.24
CA ARG A 309 49.73 5.58 7.48
C ARG A 309 50.43 6.51 6.49
N ARG A 310 50.15 6.39 5.20
CA ARG A 310 50.74 7.28 4.17
C ARG A 310 50.36 8.75 4.42
N LYS A 311 49.09 9.02 4.74
CA LYS A 311 48.62 10.37 5.10
C LYS A 311 49.32 10.88 6.35
N TYR A 312 49.52 10.03 7.36
CA TYR A 312 50.25 10.39 8.57
C TYR A 312 51.72 10.68 8.28
N GLU A 313 52.40 9.85 7.49
CA GLU A 313 53.78 10.06 7.05
C GLU A 313 53.91 11.36 6.24
N GLU A 314 52.98 11.63 5.33
CA GLU A 314 52.94 12.88 4.58
C GLU A 314 52.75 14.09 5.50
N LEU A 315 51.85 14.00 6.49
CA LEU A 315 51.68 15.04 7.51
C LEU A 315 52.93 15.26 8.34
N VAL A 316 53.63 14.18 8.71
CA VAL A 316 54.91 14.25 9.45
C VAL A 316 55.98 14.91 8.59
N ILE A 317 56.16 14.49 7.34
CA ILE A 317 57.12 15.10 6.40
C ILE A 317 56.79 16.58 6.20
N LYS A 318 55.52 16.91 5.97
CA LYS A 318 55.05 18.29 5.79
C LYS A 318 55.24 19.13 7.06
N SER A 319 55.12 18.53 8.25
CA SER A 319 55.42 19.20 9.52
C SER A 319 56.91 19.45 9.73
N GLN A 320 57.77 18.53 9.27
CA GLN A 320 59.23 18.67 9.31
C GLN A 320 59.74 19.68 8.27
N GLN A 321 59.09 19.75 7.11
CA GLN A 321 59.37 20.72 6.04
C GLN A 321 58.97 22.17 6.39
N LYS A 322 58.26 22.40 7.51
CA LYS A 322 57.91 23.76 7.97
C LYS A 322 59.07 24.56 8.56
N ARG A 323 60.28 24.00 8.68
CA ARG A 323 61.47 24.80 8.99
C ARG A 323 62.05 25.34 7.70
N SER A 324 61.77 26.61 7.40
CA SER A 324 62.37 27.32 6.28
C SER A 324 63.91 27.30 6.41
N ALA A 325 64.63 27.23 5.29
CA ALA A 325 66.09 27.34 5.27
C ALA A 325 66.58 28.62 5.98
N GLU A 326 65.78 29.69 5.94
CA GLU A 326 66.02 30.95 6.65
C GLU A 326 65.90 30.82 8.18
N GLU A 327 64.97 30.01 8.67
CA GLU A 327 64.83 29.72 10.11
C GLU A 327 66.01 28.88 10.62
N ILE A 328 66.47 27.91 9.82
CA ILE A 328 67.65 27.11 10.13
C ILE A 328 68.90 28.00 10.20
N ASN A 329 69.04 28.96 9.28
CA ASN A 329 70.15 29.93 9.29
C ASN A 329 70.07 30.88 10.49
N LYS A 330 68.88 31.40 10.83
CA LYS A 330 68.67 32.21 12.05
C LYS A 330 69.01 31.44 13.33
N ILE A 331 68.70 30.15 13.40
CA ILE A 331 69.08 29.29 14.56
C ILE A 331 70.61 29.11 14.62
N LYS A 332 71.26 28.86 13.47
CA LYS A 332 72.73 28.75 13.38
C LYS A 332 73.42 30.05 13.79
N GLU A 333 72.94 31.20 13.34
CA GLU A 333 73.47 32.52 13.73
C GLU A 333 73.34 32.77 15.23
N ARG A 334 72.18 32.45 15.83
CA ARG A 334 71.98 32.58 17.28
C ARG A 334 72.86 31.63 18.10
N TYR A 335 73.16 30.44 17.58
CA TYR A 335 74.08 29.51 18.21
C TYR A 335 75.53 30.00 18.12
N LEU A 336 75.96 30.49 16.95
CA LEU A 336 77.30 31.06 16.75
C LEU A 336 77.53 32.29 17.61
N LYS A 337 76.52 33.17 17.75
CA LYS A 337 76.59 34.34 18.65
C LYS A 337 76.76 33.93 20.11
N ARG A 338 75.94 32.99 20.61
CA ARG A 338 76.10 32.48 21.99
C ARG A 338 77.46 31.82 22.22
N LYS A 339 77.98 31.10 21.21
CA LYS A 339 79.31 30.49 21.29
C LYS A 339 80.43 31.55 21.32
N ALA A 340 80.31 32.60 20.52
CA ALA A 340 81.25 33.73 20.53
C ALA A 340 81.20 34.47 21.88
N GLU A 341 80.01 34.79 22.39
CA GLU A 341 79.83 35.42 23.70
C GLU A 341 80.35 34.54 24.86
N SER A 342 80.22 33.21 24.76
CA SER A 342 80.79 32.29 25.77
C SER A 342 82.31 32.21 25.73
N LEU A 343 82.93 32.51 24.58
CA LEU A 343 84.38 32.58 24.43
C LEU A 343 84.94 33.96 24.79
N GLU A 344 84.11 35.00 24.72
CA GLU A 344 84.46 36.37 25.11
C GLU A 344 84.33 36.59 26.63
N ASN A 345 83.46 35.82 27.31
CA ASN A 345 83.28 35.83 28.77
C ASN A 345 84.18 34.83 29.53
N LEU A 346 85.24 34.34 28.89
CA LEU A 346 86.24 33.40 29.41
C LEU A 346 87.62 34.03 29.25
#